data_AF-A0A3D5KJ93-F1
#
_entry.id   AF-A0A3D5KJ93-F1
#
_cell.length_a   1.000
_cell.length_b   1.000
_cell.length_c   1.000
_cell.angle_alpha   90.00
_cell.angle_beta   90.00
_cell.angle_gamma   90.00
#
_symmetry.space_group_name_H-M   'P 1'
#
loop_
_entity.id
_entity.type
_entity.pdbx_description
1 polymer ?
#
loop_
_entity_poly.entity_id
_entity_poly.type
_entity_poly.pdbx_seq_one_letter_code
_entity_poly.pdbx_strand_id
1 'polypeptide(L)'
;DWAGWKKLTDKVKDKVQLVGDDLFVTNVEFLQKGIDMGVANSILVKVNQIGSLTETINAVNLAKRNSYKSIMSHRSGETEDSTIADLAVALNTGQIKTGSASRSDRMAKYNQLLRIEEELGETAYFPGKNF
;
A
#
# COMPACT_ATOMS: atom_id res chain seq x y z
N ASP A 1 -5.66 19.16 -5.73
CA ASP A 1 -5.30 19.63 -7.08
C ASP A 1 -5.23 18.45 -8.07
N TRP A 2 -6.37 18.01 -8.61
CA TRP A 2 -6.42 16.88 -9.54
C TRP A 2 -5.74 17.17 -10.88
N ALA A 3 -5.82 18.42 -11.35
CA ALA A 3 -5.23 18.83 -12.62
C ALA A 3 -3.70 18.82 -12.57
N GLY A 4 -3.10 19.30 -11.48
CA GLY A 4 -1.65 19.22 -11.25
C GLY A 4 -1.17 17.77 -11.17
N TRP A 5 -1.89 16.92 -10.43
CA TRP A 5 -1.60 15.49 -10.36
C TRP A 5 -1.68 14.80 -11.72
N LYS A 6 -2.67 15.12 -12.57
CA LYS A 6 -2.76 14.59 -13.94
C LYS A 6 -1.56 15.01 -14.78
N LYS A 7 -1.20 16.30 -14.76
CA LYS A 7 -0.03 16.82 -15.48
C LYS A 7 1.27 16.14 -15.05
N LEU A 8 1.44 15.89 -13.75
CA LEU A 8 2.59 15.14 -13.23
C LEU A 8 2.56 13.69 -13.72
N THR A 9 1.41 13.03 -13.58
CA THR A 9 1.21 11.63 -13.97
C THR A 9 1.56 11.42 -15.45
N ASP A 10 1.05 12.26 -16.34
CA ASP A 10 1.33 12.20 -17.77
C ASP A 10 2.81 12.35 -18.12
N LYS A 11 3.57 13.06 -17.28
CA LYS A 11 5.01 13.29 -17.52
C LYS A 11 5.90 12.15 -17.05
N VAL A 12 5.52 11.41 -15.99
CA VAL A 12 6.48 10.52 -15.29
C VAL A 12 5.97 9.13 -14.93
N LYS A 13 4.68 8.82 -15.12
CA LYS A 13 4.08 7.55 -14.61
C LYS A 13 4.76 6.27 -15.08
N ASP A 14 5.40 6.30 -16.25
CA ASP A 14 6.05 5.12 -16.84
C ASP A 14 7.42 4.81 -16.21
N LYS A 15 7.95 5.73 -15.39
CA LYS A 15 9.28 5.62 -14.77
C LYS A 15 9.25 5.80 -13.26
N VAL A 16 8.21 6.45 -12.73
CA VAL A 16 8.12 6.84 -11.32
C VAL A 16 6.80 6.39 -10.74
N GLN A 17 6.85 5.76 -9.58
CA GLN A 17 5.66 5.46 -8.78
C GLN A 17 5.16 6.75 -8.11
N LEU A 18 3.92 7.11 -8.42
CA LEU A 18 3.20 8.26 -7.90
C LEU A 18 2.13 7.75 -6.95
N VAL A 19 2.38 7.92 -5.65
CA VAL A 19 1.56 7.34 -4.58
C VAL A 19 0.57 8.38 -4.06
N GLY A 20 -0.73 8.11 -4.22
CA GLY A 20 -1.78 8.91 -3.62
C GLY A 20 -2.05 8.48 -2.17
N ASP A 21 -1.70 9.34 -1.21
CA ASP A 21 -2.10 9.24 0.20
C ASP A 21 -3.37 10.08 0.44
N ASP A 22 -3.21 11.39 0.69
CA ASP A 22 -4.33 12.34 0.86
C ASP A 22 -5.19 12.50 -0.41
N LEU A 23 -4.67 12.08 -1.57
CA LEU A 23 -5.41 12.12 -2.82
C LEU A 23 -6.57 11.11 -2.84
N PHE A 24 -6.32 9.91 -2.30
CA PHE A 24 -7.26 8.79 -2.36
C PHE A 24 -7.86 8.44 -1.00
N VAL A 25 -7.19 8.84 0.08
CA VAL A 25 -7.64 8.64 1.45
C VAL A 25 -8.10 7.21 1.80
N THR A 26 -7.51 6.19 1.17
CA THR A 26 -7.94 4.78 1.25
C THR A 26 -9.43 4.58 0.91
N ASN A 27 -10.05 5.49 0.16
CA ASN A 27 -11.46 5.46 -0.21
C ASN A 27 -11.63 5.03 -1.68
N VAL A 28 -12.52 4.06 -1.91
CA VAL A 28 -12.74 3.46 -3.24
C VAL A 28 -13.31 4.44 -4.27
N GLU A 29 -14.11 5.43 -3.86
CA GLU A 29 -14.69 6.41 -4.78
C GLU A 29 -13.63 7.40 -5.28
N PHE A 30 -12.77 7.88 -4.38
CA PHE A 30 -11.65 8.74 -4.75
C PHE A 30 -10.59 8.00 -5.57
N LEU A 31 -10.34 6.73 -5.24
CA LEU A 31 -9.46 5.88 -6.03
C LEU A 31 -10.04 5.65 -7.44
N GLN A 32 -11.33 5.31 -7.56
CA GLN A 32 -12.00 5.13 -8.84
C GLN A 32 -11.92 6.40 -9.69
N LYS A 33 -12.21 7.57 -9.10
CA LYS A 33 -12.05 8.85 -9.78
C LYS A 33 -10.62 9.06 -10.30
N GLY A 34 -9.61 8.73 -9.49
CA GLY A 34 -8.21 8.81 -9.91
C GLY A 34 -7.89 7.91 -11.09
N ILE A 35 -8.39 6.67 -11.07
CA ILE A 35 -8.25 5.69 -12.15
C ILE A 35 -8.90 6.22 -13.43
N ASP A 36 -10.16 6.67 -13.36
CA ASP A 36 -10.91 7.18 -14.51
C ASP A 36 -10.22 8.41 -15.14
N MET A 37 -9.62 9.24 -14.30
CA MET A 37 -8.86 10.42 -14.74
C MET A 37 -7.44 10.08 -15.20
N GLY A 38 -6.94 8.86 -15.00
CA GLY A 38 -5.55 8.49 -15.28
C GLY A 38 -4.54 9.25 -14.41
N VAL A 39 -4.82 9.37 -13.11
CA VAL A 39 -4.04 10.13 -12.13
C VAL A 39 -3.37 9.22 -11.12
N ALA A 40 -2.09 9.46 -10.85
CA ALA A 40 -1.22 8.60 -10.04
C ALA A 40 -1.09 7.19 -10.66
N ASN A 41 -0.37 6.29 -10.00
CA ASN A 41 -0.30 4.87 -10.39
C ASN A 41 -0.15 3.95 -9.16
N SER A 42 -0.33 4.50 -7.96
CA SER A 42 -0.26 3.77 -6.71
C SER A 42 -1.10 4.43 -5.63
N ILE A 43 -1.59 3.64 -4.67
CA ILE A 43 -2.31 4.10 -3.48
C ILE A 43 -1.56 3.72 -2.20
N LEU A 44 -1.53 4.64 -1.22
CA LEU A 44 -1.12 4.34 0.15
C LEU A 44 -2.34 3.87 0.94
N VAL A 45 -2.28 2.67 1.51
CA VAL A 45 -3.41 2.01 2.18
C VAL A 45 -3.22 2.09 3.69
N LYS A 46 -4.15 2.77 4.37
CA LYS A 46 -4.19 2.91 5.82
C LYS A 46 -5.49 2.29 6.32
N VAL A 47 -5.41 1.10 6.92
CA VAL A 47 -6.57 0.27 7.31
C VAL A 47 -7.59 1.04 8.16
N ASN A 48 -7.11 1.74 9.19
CA ASN A 48 -7.97 2.50 10.10
C ASN A 48 -8.51 3.81 9.49
N GLN A 49 -8.11 4.17 8.26
CA GLN A 49 -8.64 5.32 7.55
C GLN A 49 -9.93 4.97 6.79
N ILE A 50 -10.07 3.71 6.35
CA ILE A 50 -11.30 3.23 5.71
C ILE A 50 -12.22 2.49 6.71
N GLY A 51 -11.67 1.91 7.78
CA GLY A 51 -12.43 1.49 8.96
C GLY A 51 -12.57 -0.03 9.11
N SER A 52 -12.67 -0.79 8.01
CA SER A 52 -12.78 -2.26 8.07
C SER A 52 -11.78 -3.00 7.18
N LEU A 53 -11.54 -4.27 7.51
CA LEU A 53 -10.72 -5.16 6.67
C LEU A 53 -11.37 -5.41 5.31
N THR A 54 -12.68 -5.60 5.25
CA THR A 54 -13.41 -5.79 3.99
C THR A 54 -13.21 -4.59 3.05
N GLU A 55 -13.35 -3.38 3.55
CA GLU A 55 -13.16 -2.18 2.73
C GLU A 55 -11.69 -1.96 2.34
N THR A 56 -10.76 -2.32 3.23
CA THR A 56 -9.32 -2.33 2.92
C THR A 56 -9.02 -3.28 1.75
N ILE A 57 -9.56 -4.50 1.80
CA ILE A 57 -9.40 -5.50 0.74
C ILE A 57 -10.04 -5.01 -0.57
N ASN A 58 -11.20 -4.36 -0.50
CA ASN A 58 -11.85 -3.77 -1.66
C ASN A 58 -11.01 -2.68 -2.32
N ALA A 59 -10.39 -1.79 -1.52
CA ALA A 59 -9.50 -0.74 -2.04
C ALA A 59 -8.26 -1.32 -2.73
N VAL A 60 -7.60 -2.30 -2.11
CA VAL A 60 -6.42 -2.98 -2.71
C VAL A 60 -6.80 -3.71 -3.99
N ASN A 61 -7.91 -4.46 -3.98
CA ASN A 61 -8.38 -5.18 -5.16
C ASN A 61 -8.80 -4.24 -6.30
N LEU A 62 -9.40 -3.10 -5.99
CA LEU A 62 -9.73 -2.08 -6.99
C LEU A 62 -8.46 -1.52 -7.65
N ALA A 63 -7.43 -1.20 -6.85
CA ALA A 63 -6.15 -0.75 -7.37
C ALA A 63 -5.51 -1.83 -8.27
N LYS A 64 -5.44 -3.07 -7.77
CA LYS A 64 -4.82 -4.21 -8.48
C LYS A 64 -5.48 -4.47 -9.84
N ARG A 65 -6.82 -4.49 -9.91
CA ARG A 65 -7.54 -4.70 -11.18
C ARG A 65 -7.28 -3.62 -12.22
N ASN A 66 -6.93 -2.41 -11.78
CA ASN A 66 -6.63 -1.27 -12.64
C ASN A 66 -5.13 -1.02 -12.79
N SER A 67 -4.28 -2.01 -12.49
CA SER A 67 -2.82 -1.92 -12.58
C SER A 67 -2.17 -0.85 -11.70
N TYR A 68 -2.85 -0.40 -10.64
CA TYR A 68 -2.26 0.44 -9.61
C TYR A 68 -1.54 -0.43 -8.59
N LYS A 69 -0.42 0.07 -8.08
CA LYS A 69 0.26 -0.54 -6.94
C LYS A 69 -0.42 -0.14 -5.64
N SER A 70 -0.34 -1.00 -4.63
CA SER A 70 -0.81 -0.69 -3.28
C SER A 70 0.37 -0.78 -2.33
N ILE A 71 0.50 0.22 -1.45
CA ILE A 71 1.50 0.20 -0.38
C ILE A 71 0.75 0.14 0.93
N MET A 72 0.86 -0.97 1.65
CA MET A 72 0.32 -1.06 3.01
C MET A 72 1.10 -0.13 3.93
N SER A 73 0.43 0.63 4.79
CA SER A 73 1.07 1.70 5.56
C SER A 73 0.71 1.67 7.04
N HIS A 74 1.69 2.01 7.88
CA HIS A 74 1.46 2.38 9.28
C HIS A 74 0.69 3.70 9.42
N ARG A 75 0.42 4.07 10.67
CA ARG A 75 0.06 5.43 11.11
C ARG A 75 1.15 6.11 11.94
N SER A 76 1.02 7.42 12.18
CA SER A 76 2.00 8.16 12.99
C SER A 76 2.01 7.68 14.45
N GLY A 77 0.83 7.46 15.05
CA GLY A 77 0.67 6.69 16.29
C GLY A 77 0.44 5.22 15.96
N GLU A 78 1.32 4.34 16.42
CA GLU A 78 1.24 2.89 16.22
C GLU A 78 1.25 2.16 17.56
N THR A 79 0.81 0.90 17.51
CA THR A 79 0.90 -0.06 18.60
C THR A 79 1.89 -1.18 18.23
N GLU A 80 2.01 -2.18 19.09
CA GLU A 80 2.73 -3.43 18.84
C GLU A 80 2.01 -4.36 17.85
N ASP A 81 0.75 -4.09 17.51
CA ASP A 81 -0.04 -4.89 16.55
C ASP A 81 0.70 -4.98 15.22
N SER A 82 0.76 -6.16 14.60
CA SER A 82 1.50 -6.37 13.36
C SER A 82 0.63 -6.77 12.17
N THR A 83 -0.70 -6.65 12.28
CA THR A 83 -1.70 -7.08 11.29
C THR A 83 -1.42 -6.55 9.88
N ILE A 84 -0.88 -5.33 9.76
CA ILE A 84 -0.56 -4.75 8.45
C ILE A 84 0.58 -5.48 7.71
N ALA A 85 1.44 -6.23 8.42
CA ALA A 85 2.44 -7.09 7.80
C ALA A 85 1.76 -8.28 7.11
N ASP A 86 0.87 -8.98 7.82
CA ASP A 86 0.09 -10.09 7.29
C ASP A 86 -0.79 -9.64 6.12
N LEU A 87 -1.44 -8.48 6.22
CA LEU A 87 -2.24 -7.93 5.12
C LEU A 87 -1.40 -7.60 3.88
N ALA A 88 -0.16 -7.13 4.04
CA ALA A 88 0.72 -6.86 2.90
C ALA A 88 1.05 -8.14 2.13
N VAL A 89 1.30 -9.25 2.84
CA VAL A 89 1.57 -10.56 2.24
C VAL A 89 0.29 -11.19 1.68
N ALA A 90 -0.78 -11.24 2.47
CA ALA A 90 -2.07 -11.83 2.07
C ALA A 90 -2.66 -11.19 0.81
N LEU A 91 -2.50 -9.87 0.66
CA LEU A 91 -2.99 -9.14 -0.51
C LEU A 91 -1.95 -9.00 -1.62
N ASN A 92 -0.75 -9.58 -1.44
CA ASN A 92 0.36 -9.51 -2.39
C ASN A 92 0.64 -8.07 -2.84
N THR A 93 0.75 -7.15 -1.89
CA THR A 93 0.96 -5.72 -2.21
C THR A 93 2.36 -5.46 -2.80
N GLY A 94 3.33 -6.33 -2.49
CA GLY A 94 4.73 -6.22 -2.88
C GLY A 94 5.50 -5.10 -2.20
N GLN A 95 4.81 -4.22 -1.46
CA GLN A 95 5.37 -3.05 -0.79
C GLN A 95 4.64 -2.76 0.52
N ILE A 96 5.41 -2.32 1.52
CA ILE A 96 4.92 -1.86 2.81
C ILE A 96 5.76 -0.66 3.30
N LYS A 97 5.09 0.33 3.89
CA LYS A 97 5.70 1.49 4.55
C LYS A 97 5.37 1.43 6.04
N THR A 98 6.23 0.78 6.83
CA THR A 98 5.99 0.56 8.27
C THR A 98 6.98 1.26 9.20
N GLY A 99 7.72 2.26 8.72
CA GLY A 99 8.52 3.20 9.54
C GLY A 99 10.00 2.85 9.56
N SER A 100 10.78 3.55 10.38
CA SER A 100 12.22 3.28 10.48
C SER A 100 12.48 1.93 11.14
N ALA A 101 13.69 1.40 10.99
CA ALA A 101 14.19 0.24 11.74
C ALA A 101 14.57 0.64 13.18
N SER A 102 13.64 1.32 13.87
CA SER A 102 13.76 1.78 15.24
C SER A 102 12.37 1.92 15.86
N ARG A 103 12.32 1.84 17.19
CA ARG A 103 11.10 1.80 18.02
C ARG A 103 10.28 0.51 17.80
N SER A 104 9.82 -0.06 18.90
CA SER A 104 9.15 -1.37 18.89
C SER A 104 7.83 -1.37 18.12
N ASP A 105 7.11 -0.24 18.09
CA ASP A 105 5.87 -0.07 17.31
C ASP A 105 6.07 -0.24 15.80
N ARG A 106 7.30 -0.02 15.30
CA ARG A 106 7.70 -0.22 13.90
C ARG A 106 8.33 -1.58 13.68
N MET A 107 9.28 -1.93 14.54
CA MET A 107 10.00 -3.20 14.47
C MET A 107 9.07 -4.41 14.61
N ALA A 108 7.94 -4.30 15.33
CA ALA A 108 6.97 -5.37 15.42
C ALA A 108 6.50 -5.87 14.04
N LYS A 109 6.27 -4.95 13.09
CA LYS A 109 5.82 -5.29 11.72
C LYS A 109 6.95 -5.90 10.89
N TYR A 110 8.16 -5.37 10.97
CA TYR A 110 9.32 -5.95 10.30
C TYR A 110 9.62 -7.37 10.81
N ASN A 111 9.60 -7.56 12.13
CA ASN A 111 9.79 -8.88 12.73
C ASN A 111 8.68 -9.86 12.34
N GLN A 112 7.44 -9.38 12.18
CA GLN A 112 6.36 -10.22 11.67
C GLN A 112 6.59 -10.63 10.21
N LEU A 113 7.10 -9.74 9.35
CA LEU A 113 7.47 -10.11 7.98
C LEU A 113 8.57 -11.18 7.96
N LEU A 114 9.56 -11.10 8.84
CA LEU A 114 10.60 -12.14 8.96
C LEU A 114 10.01 -13.49 9.37
N ARG A 115 9.04 -13.51 10.30
CA ARG A 115 8.33 -14.74 10.70
C ARG A 115 7.49 -15.32 9.57
N ILE A 116 6.77 -14.48 8.84
CA ILE A 116 5.96 -14.91 7.68
C ILE A 116 6.87 -15.49 6.59
N GLU A 117 8.01 -14.86 6.33
CA GLU A 117 9.01 -15.38 5.37
C GLU A 117 9.58 -16.73 5.82
N GLU A 118 9.94 -16.87 7.11
CA GLU A 118 10.39 -18.14 7.70
C GLU A 118 9.32 -19.24 7.59
N GLU A 119 8.05 -18.91 7.85
CA GLU A 119 6.92 -19.84 7.77
C GLU A 119 6.64 -20.32 6.33
N LEU A 120 6.70 -19.40 5.36
CA LEU A 120 6.51 -19.73 3.95
C LEU A 120 7.68 -20.53 3.36
N GLY A 121 8.88 -20.38 3.91
CA GLY A 121 10.09 -21.08 3.49
C GLY A 121 10.33 -20.95 1.98
N GLU A 122 10.42 -22.09 1.29
CA GLU A 122 10.68 -22.14 -0.16
C GLU A 122 9.55 -21.54 -1.02
N THR A 123 8.37 -21.31 -0.45
CA THR A 123 7.23 -20.71 -1.17
C THR A 123 7.21 -19.17 -1.08
N ALA A 124 8.08 -18.57 -0.26
CA ALA A 124 8.21 -17.13 -0.16
C ALA A 124 8.76 -16.53 -1.47
N TYR A 125 8.21 -15.39 -1.88
CA TYR A 125 8.70 -14.65 -3.04
C TYR A 125 8.88 -13.17 -2.71
N PHE A 126 10.11 -12.69 -2.84
CA PHE A 126 10.44 -11.27 -2.71
C PHE A 126 10.59 -10.64 -4.10
N PRO A 127 9.67 -9.75 -4.54
CA PRO A 127 9.69 -9.21 -5.90
C PRO A 127 10.87 -8.28 -6.18
N GLY A 128 11.54 -7.74 -5.16
CA GLY A 128 12.67 -6.84 -5.33
C GLY A 128 12.31 -5.62 -6.17
N LYS A 129 12.98 -5.42 -7.31
CA LYS A 129 12.69 -4.31 -8.25
C LYS A 129 11.44 -4.53 -9.12
N ASN A 130 10.86 -5.72 -9.10
CA ASN A 130 9.69 -6.12 -9.90
C ASN A 130 8.39 -6.03 -9.09
N PHE A 131 8.34 -5.16 -8.09
CA PHE A 131 7.16 -4.96 -7.24
C PHE A 131 5.95 -4.43 -8.02
#